data_AF-A0A328E2X2-F1
#
_entry.id   AF-A0A328E2X2-F1
#
_cell.length_a   1.000
_cell.length_b   1.000
_cell.length_c   1.000
_cell.angle_alpha   90.00
_cell.angle_beta   90.00
_cell.angle_gamma   90.00
#
_symmetry.space_group_name_H-M   'P 1'
#
loop_
_entity.id
_entity.type
_entity.pdbx_description
1 polymer ?
#
loop_
_entity_poly.entity_id
_entity_poly.type
_entity_poly.pdbx_seq_one_letter_code
_entity_poly.pdbx_strand_id
1 'polypeptide(L)'
;MTVAGRFAFLSSVTINFLFLSILLLADSSLSIRFPARAIESPPDPSNLHLKTAVFALGSFWRSEAVFGCLDGVVRTSAGYAGGSKSNPEYRNLGKHAECVQIEYDSRMISFRQLLEEFWSGHDSRQVYGQGPDVGNQYSRSIIFTNGTDEVRLAGLSKEREQSRSKSSIVTTQIQQLETFHPAEPEHQKFELKRNSFLLQLIGNMGEEELQRSTLAAKLNAYAAELCPPRIQRRIDAKIKDIIRKGWPVLRDI
;
A
#
# COMPACT_ATOMS: atom_id res chain seq x y z
N MET A 1 7.25 68.08 -82.56
CA MET A 1 6.89 67.82 -81.14
C MET A 1 5.74 66.82 -81.14
N THR A 2 6.10 65.57 -80.90
CA THR A 2 5.30 64.33 -80.73
C THR A 2 4.16 64.57 -79.73
N VAL A 3 2.86 64.48 -80.05
CA VAL A 3 1.96 63.34 -80.36
C VAL A 3 1.90 62.27 -79.27
N ALA A 4 0.74 62.11 -78.61
CA ALA A 4 -0.06 60.86 -78.60
C ALA A 4 -1.22 60.90 -77.57
N GLY A 5 -2.34 60.26 -77.92
CA GLY A 5 -3.49 60.04 -77.03
C GLY A 5 -4.76 59.65 -77.78
N ARG A 6 -4.72 58.56 -78.58
CA ARG A 6 -5.83 58.01 -79.37
C ARG A 6 -6.36 56.70 -78.75
N PHE A 7 -7.69 56.58 -78.79
CA PHE A 7 -8.52 55.42 -79.20
C PHE A 7 -8.50 54.04 -78.52
N ALA A 8 -9.74 53.51 -78.51
CA ALA A 8 -10.19 52.13 -78.77
C ALA A 8 -10.41 51.19 -77.58
N PHE A 9 -11.70 51.03 -77.27
CA PHE A 9 -12.33 49.84 -76.70
C PHE A 9 -12.33 48.69 -77.72
N LEU A 10 -11.93 47.50 -77.28
CA LEU A 10 -12.37 46.14 -77.68
C LEU A 10 -11.19 45.16 -77.58
N SER A 11 -11.31 44.13 -76.74
CA SER A 11 -11.19 42.71 -77.15
C SER A 11 -11.07 41.79 -75.94
N SER A 12 -12.01 40.85 -75.87
CA SER A 12 -11.95 39.60 -75.10
C SER A 12 -10.71 38.79 -75.47
N VAL A 13 -9.87 38.45 -74.49
CA VAL A 13 -8.90 37.35 -74.59
C VAL A 13 -8.81 36.65 -73.23
N THR A 14 -9.46 35.50 -73.15
CA THR A 14 -9.30 34.47 -72.12
C THR A 14 -7.91 33.84 -72.26
N ILE A 15 -7.03 33.98 -71.26
CA ILE A 15 -5.81 33.17 -71.17
C ILE A 15 -5.66 32.61 -69.76
N ASN A 16 -5.58 31.28 -69.74
CA ASN A 16 -5.32 30.38 -68.63
C ASN A 16 -4.12 30.82 -67.77
N PHE A 17 -4.33 30.87 -66.45
CA PHE A 17 -3.27 30.60 -65.47
C PHE A 17 -3.69 29.40 -64.64
N LEU A 18 -3.21 28.23 -65.09
CA LEU A 18 -3.16 26.99 -64.33
C LEU A 18 -1.90 27.01 -63.46
N PHE A 19 -1.94 26.30 -62.33
CA PHE A 19 -0.88 26.04 -61.33
C PHE A 19 -0.74 27.09 -60.21
N LEU A 20 -1.40 26.85 -59.07
CA LEU A 20 -0.78 26.14 -57.94
C LEU A 20 -1.78 26.08 -56.75
N SER A 21 -2.52 24.98 -56.62
CA SER A 21 -3.28 24.68 -55.40
C SER A 21 -3.09 23.21 -55.05
N ILE A 22 -1.91 22.94 -54.49
CA ILE A 22 -1.53 21.64 -53.92
C ILE A 22 -2.37 21.41 -52.66
N LEU A 23 -3.20 20.37 -52.72
CA LEU A 23 -3.62 19.48 -51.62
C LEU A 23 -3.84 20.13 -50.24
N LEU A 24 -5.08 20.55 -49.97
CA LEU A 24 -5.65 20.44 -48.63
C LEU A 24 -6.04 18.96 -48.42
N LEU A 25 -5.06 18.14 -48.05
CA LEU A 25 -5.34 16.83 -47.47
C LEU A 25 -6.01 17.04 -46.11
N ALA A 26 -7.14 16.36 -45.94
CA ALA A 26 -7.86 16.28 -44.69
C ALA A 26 -6.90 15.92 -43.55
N ASP A 27 -6.76 16.82 -42.58
CA ASP A 27 -6.09 16.53 -41.33
C ASP A 27 -7.06 15.73 -40.46
N SER A 28 -7.30 14.47 -40.85
CA SER A 28 -7.86 13.47 -39.96
C SER A 28 -6.77 13.18 -38.92
N SER A 29 -6.67 14.05 -37.92
CA SER A 29 -5.97 13.74 -36.69
C SER A 29 -6.64 12.49 -36.10
N LEU A 30 -6.02 11.34 -36.39
CA LEU A 30 -6.19 10.11 -35.63
C LEU A 30 -5.69 10.41 -34.22
N SER A 31 -6.54 11.05 -33.44
CA SER A 31 -6.44 10.99 -32.00
C SER A 31 -6.61 9.52 -31.65
N ILE A 32 -5.49 8.85 -31.41
CA ILE A 32 -5.46 7.57 -30.74
C ILE A 32 -6.13 7.83 -29.38
N ARG A 33 -7.43 7.58 -29.30
CA ARG A 33 -8.13 7.50 -28.02
C ARG A 33 -7.55 6.28 -27.33
N PHE A 34 -6.53 6.50 -26.50
CA PHE A 34 -6.21 5.54 -25.47
C PHE A 34 -7.51 5.29 -24.71
N PRO A 35 -7.98 4.04 -24.58
CA PRO A 35 -9.10 3.79 -23.69
C PRO A 35 -8.64 4.32 -22.33
N ALA A 36 -9.41 5.25 -21.77
CA ALA A 36 -9.18 5.69 -20.40
C ALA A 36 -9.09 4.41 -19.59
N ARG A 37 -7.89 4.14 -19.03
CA ARG A 37 -7.67 3.03 -18.12
C ARG A 37 -8.79 3.15 -17.10
N ALA A 38 -9.68 2.15 -17.09
CA ALA A 38 -10.78 2.12 -16.14
C ALA A 38 -10.16 2.43 -14.77
N ILE A 39 -10.62 3.54 -14.18
CA ILE A 39 -10.36 3.80 -12.78
C ILE A 39 -11.05 2.64 -12.08
N GLU A 40 -10.27 1.63 -11.69
CA GLU A 40 -10.78 0.54 -10.87
C GLU A 40 -11.33 1.21 -9.61
N SER A 41 -12.65 1.30 -9.53
CA SER A 41 -13.33 1.64 -8.29
C SER A 41 -12.83 0.68 -7.21
N PRO A 42 -12.66 1.14 -5.95
CA PRO A 42 -12.27 0.27 -4.86
C PRO A 42 -13.20 -0.95 -4.85
N PRO A 43 -12.66 -2.16 -4.62
CA PRO A 43 -13.44 -3.39 -4.71
C PRO A 43 -14.66 -3.29 -3.79
N ASP A 44 -15.82 -3.68 -4.32
CA ASP A 44 -17.07 -3.75 -3.55
C ASP A 44 -16.83 -4.61 -2.30
N PRO A 45 -17.01 -4.06 -1.08
CA PRO A 45 -16.74 -4.77 0.16
C PRO A 45 -17.63 -6.02 0.33
N SER A 46 -18.77 -6.11 -0.36
CA SER A 46 -19.64 -7.30 -0.36
C SER A 46 -19.06 -8.49 -1.12
N ASN A 47 -18.00 -8.27 -1.91
CA ASN A 47 -17.33 -9.30 -2.69
C ASN A 47 -15.97 -9.72 -2.11
N LEU A 48 -15.49 -9.16 -0.99
CA LEU A 48 -14.19 -9.50 -0.42
C LEU A 48 -14.22 -10.84 0.34
N HIS A 49 -13.25 -11.73 0.09
CA HIS A 49 -13.09 -12.95 0.88
C HIS A 49 -12.08 -12.71 2.00
N LEU A 50 -12.50 -11.93 2.99
CA LEU A 50 -11.67 -11.49 4.09
C LEU A 50 -11.28 -12.64 5.02
N LYS A 51 -9.99 -12.73 5.31
CA LYS A 51 -9.42 -13.56 6.35
C LYS A 51 -8.54 -12.71 7.25
N THR A 52 -8.20 -13.28 8.40
CA THR A 52 -7.39 -12.60 9.41
C THR A 52 -6.16 -13.43 9.73
N ALA A 53 -5.01 -12.79 9.82
CA ALA A 53 -3.77 -13.37 10.35
C ALA A 53 -3.28 -12.52 11.53
N VAL A 54 -2.64 -13.14 12.52
CA VAL A 54 -2.07 -12.42 13.67
C VAL A 54 -0.63 -12.87 13.88
N PHE A 55 0.29 -11.90 13.95
CA PHE A 55 1.71 -12.15 14.13
C PHE A 55 2.29 -11.23 15.21
N ALA A 56 3.24 -11.75 15.99
CA ALA A 56 4.12 -10.96 16.84
C ALA A 56 5.54 -11.03 16.25
N LEU A 57 6.14 -9.88 15.96
CA LEU A 57 7.45 -9.77 15.31
C LEU A 57 8.27 -8.60 15.86
N GLY A 58 8.09 -8.28 17.15
CA GLY A 58 8.72 -7.14 17.83
C GLY A 58 7.73 -6.03 18.10
N SER A 59 8.20 -4.77 18.07
CA SER A 59 7.33 -3.60 18.25
C SER A 59 6.17 -3.64 17.27
N PHE A 60 4.95 -3.53 17.79
CA PHE A 60 3.74 -3.52 16.96
C PHE A 60 3.64 -2.32 16.00
N TRP A 61 4.35 -1.20 16.24
CA TRP A 61 4.32 -0.02 15.36
C TRP A 61 5.00 -0.35 14.04
N ARG A 62 6.18 -0.96 14.10
CA ARG A 62 6.88 -1.48 12.93
C ARG A 62 6.12 -2.65 12.33
N SER A 63 5.62 -3.58 13.16
CA SER A 63 4.86 -4.75 12.70
C SER A 63 3.64 -4.36 11.87
N GLU A 64 2.87 -3.36 12.31
CA GLU A 64 1.71 -2.85 11.58
C GLU A 64 2.08 -2.27 10.21
N ALA A 65 3.22 -1.58 10.16
CA ALA A 65 3.74 -0.98 8.95
C ALA A 65 4.31 -2.00 7.95
N VAL A 66 4.92 -3.11 8.40
CA VAL A 66 5.45 -4.18 7.53
C VAL A 66 4.39 -4.70 6.55
N PHE A 67 3.17 -4.94 7.03
CA PHE A 67 2.12 -5.55 6.20
C PHE A 67 1.24 -4.53 5.46
N GLY A 68 1.22 -3.27 5.90
CA GLY A 68 0.22 -2.29 5.45
C GLY A 68 0.26 -1.96 3.95
N CYS A 69 1.41 -2.15 3.29
CA CYS A 69 1.60 -1.85 1.88
C CYS A 69 1.44 -3.05 0.94
N LEU A 70 1.15 -4.25 1.45
CA LEU A 70 1.00 -5.43 0.63
C LEU A 70 -0.32 -5.38 -0.16
N ASP A 71 -0.27 -5.63 -1.47
CA ASP A 71 -1.48 -5.73 -2.28
C ASP A 71 -2.34 -6.91 -1.79
N GLY A 72 -3.61 -6.65 -1.50
CA GLY A 72 -4.54 -7.63 -0.91
C GLY A 72 -4.70 -7.50 0.62
N VAL A 73 -3.81 -6.79 1.31
CA VAL A 73 -4.05 -6.37 2.70
C VAL A 73 -5.05 -5.23 2.71
N VAL A 74 -6.10 -5.40 3.50
CA VAL A 74 -7.20 -4.45 3.62
C VAL A 74 -7.01 -3.58 4.85
N ARG A 75 -6.61 -4.17 5.98
CA ARG A 75 -6.45 -3.46 7.26
C ARG A 75 -5.33 -4.09 8.06
N THR A 76 -4.65 -3.26 8.84
CA THR A 76 -3.75 -3.70 9.89
C THR A 76 -4.17 -3.05 11.21
N SER A 77 -3.94 -3.71 12.34
CA SER A 77 -4.23 -3.17 13.66
C SER A 77 -3.20 -3.67 14.67
N ALA A 78 -2.66 -2.76 15.46
CA ALA A 78 -1.78 -3.09 16.58
C ALA A 78 -2.59 -3.64 17.76
N GLY A 79 -2.03 -4.59 18.49
CA GLY A 79 -2.68 -5.20 19.65
C GLY A 79 -1.80 -6.17 20.43
N TYR A 80 -2.45 -6.94 21.30
CA TYR A 80 -1.82 -7.82 22.28
C TYR A 80 -2.44 -9.22 22.23
N ALA A 81 -1.61 -10.27 22.19
CA ALA A 81 -2.06 -11.68 22.13
C ALA A 81 -1.06 -12.63 22.80
N GLY A 82 -1.49 -13.86 23.09
CA GLY A 82 -0.62 -14.94 23.61
C GLY A 82 -0.39 -14.95 25.13
N GLY A 83 -1.02 -14.03 25.87
CA GLY A 83 -1.10 -14.07 27.32
C GLY A 83 -2.50 -14.45 27.81
N SER A 84 -2.63 -14.61 29.13
CA SER A 84 -3.89 -14.95 29.79
C SER A 84 -4.53 -13.78 30.54
N LYS A 85 -3.98 -12.56 30.40
CA LYS A 85 -4.46 -11.40 31.15
C LYS A 85 -5.67 -10.83 30.42
N SER A 86 -6.80 -10.71 31.12
CA SER A 86 -7.96 -9.99 30.57
C SER A 86 -7.65 -8.49 30.45
N ASN A 87 -8.02 -7.89 29.31
CA ASN A 87 -7.87 -6.46 29.03
C ASN A 87 -6.42 -5.96 29.27
N PRO A 88 -5.43 -6.48 28.51
CA PRO A 88 -4.07 -5.95 28.54
C PRO A 88 -4.06 -4.51 28.03
N GLU A 89 -3.18 -3.69 28.63
CA GLU A 89 -2.92 -2.30 28.25
C GLU A 89 -1.40 -2.14 28.07
N TYR A 90 -0.96 -1.15 27.32
CA TYR A 90 0.45 -0.99 26.94
C TYR A 90 1.41 -1.01 28.15
N ARG A 91 1.02 -0.37 29.25
CA ARG A 91 1.82 -0.30 30.48
C ARG A 91 1.78 -1.58 31.31
N ASN A 92 0.88 -2.50 31.01
CA ASN A 92 0.66 -3.71 31.78
C ASN A 92 0.08 -4.84 30.92
N LEU A 93 0.94 -5.42 30.09
CA LEU A 93 0.61 -6.47 29.11
C LEU A 93 0.52 -7.88 29.72
N GLY A 94 1.04 -8.09 30.93
CA GLY A 94 1.22 -9.42 31.49
C GLY A 94 2.15 -10.29 30.63
N LYS A 95 1.64 -11.43 30.13
CA LYS A 95 2.38 -12.34 29.24
C LYS A 95 2.05 -12.16 27.76
N HIS A 96 1.19 -11.21 27.41
CA HIS A 96 0.91 -10.94 26.01
C HIS A 96 2.18 -10.44 25.30
N ALA A 97 2.29 -10.78 24.02
CA ALA A 97 3.21 -10.16 23.10
C ALA A 97 2.50 -9.01 22.37
N GLU A 98 3.26 -7.98 22.03
CA GLU A 98 2.84 -7.04 21.00
C GLU A 98 2.69 -7.76 19.67
N CYS A 99 1.58 -7.52 18.99
CA CYS A 99 1.24 -8.21 17.76
C CYS A 99 0.45 -7.30 16.81
N VAL A 100 0.40 -7.71 15.57
CA VAL A 100 -0.41 -7.09 14.52
C VAL A 100 -1.47 -8.08 14.05
N GLN A 101 -2.71 -7.61 13.97
CA GLN A 101 -3.78 -8.27 13.25
C GLN A 101 -3.85 -7.72 11.83
N ILE A 102 -3.91 -8.61 10.84
CA ILE A 102 -3.95 -8.28 9.42
C ILE A 102 -5.25 -8.85 8.85
N GLU A 103 -6.13 -7.97 8.40
CA GLU A 103 -7.28 -8.34 7.58
C GLU A 103 -6.88 -8.28 6.10
N TYR A 104 -7.06 -9.37 5.36
CA TYR A 104 -6.63 -9.50 3.97
C TYR A 104 -7.65 -10.23 3.11
N ASP A 105 -7.72 -9.88 1.82
CA ASP A 105 -8.51 -10.63 0.84
C ASP A 105 -7.71 -11.87 0.39
N SER A 106 -8.19 -13.04 0.79
CA SER A 106 -7.56 -14.33 0.51
C SER A 106 -7.49 -14.70 -0.98
N ARG A 107 -8.19 -13.97 -1.84
CA ARG A 107 -8.10 -14.12 -3.31
C ARG A 107 -6.95 -13.32 -3.92
N MET A 108 -6.47 -12.29 -3.21
CA MET A 108 -5.39 -11.42 -3.67
C MET A 108 -4.05 -11.80 -3.05
N ILE A 109 -4.04 -12.09 -1.75
CA ILE A 109 -2.84 -12.48 -1.00
C ILE A 109 -3.13 -13.71 -0.16
N SER A 110 -2.20 -14.66 -0.20
CA SER A 110 -2.29 -15.91 0.57
C SER A 110 -1.61 -15.79 1.92
N PHE A 111 -2.04 -16.63 2.87
CA PHE A 111 -1.36 -16.75 4.17
C PHE A 111 0.13 -17.10 4.03
N ARG A 112 0.51 -17.86 2.99
CA ARG A 112 1.92 -18.15 2.69
C ARG A 112 2.73 -16.88 2.38
N GLN A 113 2.17 -15.97 1.60
CA GLN A 113 2.83 -14.69 1.29
C GLN A 113 2.93 -13.82 2.53
N LEU A 114 1.91 -13.81 3.39
CA LEU A 114 2.00 -13.14 4.69
C LEU A 114 3.09 -13.74 5.58
N LEU A 115 3.28 -15.07 5.57
CA LEU A 115 4.38 -15.72 6.27
C LEU A 115 5.75 -15.31 5.68
N GLU A 116 5.88 -15.21 4.37
CA GLU A 116 7.11 -14.76 3.72
C GLU A 116 7.49 -13.35 4.17
N GLU A 117 6.52 -12.43 4.21
CA GLU A 117 6.70 -11.07 4.71
C GLU A 117 7.01 -11.03 6.22
N PHE A 118 6.36 -11.89 7.00
CA PHE A 118 6.69 -12.10 8.41
C PHE A 118 8.16 -12.48 8.59
N TRP A 119 8.66 -13.49 7.87
CA TRP A 119 10.05 -13.93 8.02
C TRP A 119 11.09 -12.91 7.56
N SER A 120 10.74 -12.01 6.63
CA SER A 120 11.61 -10.90 6.23
C SER A 120 11.47 -9.64 7.10
N GLY A 121 10.40 -9.54 7.89
CA GLY A 121 10.06 -8.35 8.67
C GLY A 121 10.89 -8.15 9.94
N HIS A 122 11.56 -9.20 10.44
CA HIS A 122 12.31 -9.19 11.69
C HIS A 122 13.37 -10.32 11.74
N ASP A 123 14.17 -10.34 12.81
CA ASP A 123 15.13 -11.41 13.05
C ASP A 123 14.49 -12.52 13.90
N SER A 124 14.03 -13.56 13.22
CA SER A 124 13.35 -14.72 13.81
C SER A 124 14.21 -15.61 14.73
N ARG A 125 15.49 -15.24 14.95
CA ARG A 125 16.46 -15.96 15.78
C ARG A 125 16.83 -15.19 17.05
N GLN A 126 16.38 -13.94 17.19
CA GLN A 126 16.56 -13.18 18.43
C GLN A 126 15.63 -13.71 19.54
N VAL A 127 16.16 -13.77 20.76
CA VAL A 127 15.47 -14.34 21.94
C VAL A 127 15.11 -13.28 22.98
N TYR A 128 15.84 -12.16 23.01
CA TYR A 128 15.70 -11.13 24.06
C TYR A 128 15.51 -9.71 23.50
N GLY A 129 14.92 -9.60 22.31
CA GLY A 129 14.58 -8.33 21.67
C GLY A 129 14.31 -8.51 20.19
N GLN A 130 13.94 -7.42 19.53
CA GLN A 130 13.89 -7.31 18.07
C GLN A 130 14.51 -5.98 17.64
N GLY A 131 15.67 -6.04 17.00
CA GLY A 131 16.41 -4.83 16.60
C GLY A 131 16.81 -3.96 17.82
N PRO A 132 16.44 -2.67 17.87
CA PRO A 132 16.77 -1.80 19.00
C PRO A 132 15.90 -2.06 20.25
N ASP A 133 14.78 -2.79 20.10
CA ASP A 133 13.80 -2.97 21.17
C ASP A 133 14.15 -4.19 22.04
N VAL A 134 14.42 -3.94 23.32
CA VAL A 134 14.82 -4.95 24.30
C VAL A 134 13.72 -5.13 25.33
N GLY A 135 13.34 -6.37 25.62
CA GLY A 135 12.36 -6.70 26.66
C GLY A 135 11.41 -7.81 26.26
N ASN A 136 10.91 -8.58 27.23
CA ASN A 136 10.13 -9.80 27.00
C ASN A 136 8.91 -9.63 26.09
N GLN A 137 8.31 -8.44 26.04
CA GLN A 137 7.19 -8.12 25.15
C GLN A 137 7.61 -7.98 23.68
N TYR A 138 8.83 -7.51 23.42
CA TYR A 138 9.42 -7.35 22.08
C TYR A 138 10.22 -8.57 21.64
N SER A 139 10.69 -9.37 22.60
CA SER A 139 11.47 -10.59 22.39
C SER A 139 10.74 -11.74 21.69
N ARG A 140 9.44 -11.61 21.44
CA ARG A 140 8.59 -12.73 21.04
C ARG A 140 8.23 -12.65 19.58
N SER A 141 8.92 -13.46 18.78
CA SER A 141 8.47 -13.86 17.46
C SER A 141 7.42 -14.96 17.59
N ILE A 142 6.16 -14.69 17.24
CA ILE A 142 5.05 -15.65 17.35
C ILE A 142 4.16 -15.59 16.10
N ILE A 143 3.84 -16.76 15.57
CA ILE A 143 2.79 -16.97 14.58
C ILE A 143 1.56 -17.50 15.32
N PHE A 144 0.50 -16.70 15.37
CA PHE A 144 -0.79 -17.14 15.92
C PHE A 144 -1.64 -17.73 14.80
N THR A 145 -2.29 -18.85 15.08
CA THR A 145 -3.03 -19.65 14.09
C THR A 145 -4.45 -19.94 14.58
N ASN A 146 -5.42 -19.97 13.67
CA ASN A 146 -6.83 -20.20 13.98
C ASN A 146 -7.39 -21.49 13.32
N GLY A 147 -6.51 -22.42 12.93
CA GLY A 147 -6.93 -23.69 12.32
C GLY A 147 -5.77 -24.58 11.88
N THR A 148 -6.09 -25.81 11.52
CA THR A 148 -5.10 -26.85 11.16
C THR A 148 -4.27 -26.50 9.92
N ASP A 149 -4.88 -25.82 8.93
CA ASP A 149 -4.17 -25.41 7.73
C ASP A 149 -3.12 -24.32 8.00
N GLU A 150 -3.44 -23.32 8.83
CA GLU A 150 -2.49 -22.28 9.23
C GLU A 150 -1.34 -22.87 10.05
N VAL A 151 -1.63 -23.79 10.98
CA VAL A 151 -0.60 -24.53 11.74
C VAL A 151 0.34 -25.26 10.80
N ARG A 152 -0.20 -26.01 9.83
CA ARG A 152 0.60 -26.75 8.84
C ARG A 152 1.46 -25.82 7.99
N LEU A 153 0.88 -24.73 7.47
CA LEU A 153 1.59 -23.77 6.64
C LEU A 153 2.69 -23.04 7.44
N ALA A 154 2.39 -22.63 8.67
CA ALA A 154 3.34 -22.00 9.58
C ALA A 154 4.51 -22.95 9.88
N GLY A 155 4.23 -24.21 10.21
CA GLY A 155 5.25 -25.24 10.46
C GLY A 155 6.20 -25.44 9.28
N LEU A 156 5.65 -25.65 8.08
CA LEU A 156 6.45 -25.79 6.85
C LEU A 156 7.26 -24.52 6.55
N SER A 157 6.71 -23.33 6.81
CA SER A 157 7.43 -22.07 6.61
C SER A 157 8.58 -21.89 7.60
N LYS A 158 8.39 -22.33 8.86
CA LYS A 158 9.42 -22.30 9.91
C LYS A 158 10.56 -23.28 9.60
N GLU A 159 10.26 -24.47 9.11
CA GLU A 159 11.28 -25.44 8.66
C GLU A 159 12.11 -24.87 7.50
N ARG A 160 11.44 -24.23 6.53
CA ARG A 160 12.12 -23.54 5.43
C ARG A 160 13.03 -22.43 5.96
N GLU A 161 12.56 -21.59 6.87
CA GLU A 161 13.36 -20.52 7.46
C GLU A 161 14.56 -21.08 8.25
N GLN A 162 14.37 -22.16 9.00
CA GLN A 162 15.44 -22.86 9.71
C GLN A 162 16.50 -23.41 8.75
N SER A 163 16.10 -23.91 7.57
CA SER A 163 17.02 -24.46 6.58
C SER A 163 17.98 -23.43 5.97
N ARG A 164 17.67 -22.12 6.06
CA ARG A 164 18.52 -21.03 5.55
C ARG A 164 19.84 -20.89 6.32
N SER A 165 19.89 -21.33 7.57
CA SER A 165 21.10 -21.29 8.39
C SER A 165 21.15 -22.49 9.33
N LYS A 166 22.23 -23.27 9.25
CA LYS A 166 22.49 -24.38 10.18
C LYS A 166 23.17 -23.93 11.47
N SER A 167 23.71 -22.72 11.53
CA SER A 167 24.48 -22.20 12.68
C SER A 167 23.62 -21.46 13.69
N SER A 168 22.33 -21.26 13.43
CA SER A 168 21.42 -20.51 14.31
C SER A 168 20.00 -21.06 14.29
N ILE A 169 19.34 -21.05 15.44
CA ILE A 169 18.02 -21.66 15.64
C ILE A 169 16.93 -20.59 15.51
N VAL A 170 15.88 -20.89 14.75
CA VAL A 170 14.67 -20.07 14.68
C VAL A 170 13.86 -20.23 15.96
N THR A 171 13.69 -19.14 16.70
CA THR A 171 13.08 -19.10 18.04
C THR A 171 11.58 -18.84 17.98
N THR A 172 11.07 -18.56 16.78
CA THR A 172 9.66 -18.25 16.52
C THR A 172 8.72 -19.33 17.04
N GLN A 173 7.74 -18.94 17.83
CA GLN A 173 6.72 -19.84 18.36
C GLN A 173 5.53 -19.92 17.41
N ILE A 174 4.88 -21.08 17.33
CA ILE A 174 3.61 -21.25 16.62
C ILE A 174 2.59 -21.61 17.68
N GLN A 175 1.57 -20.78 17.85
CA GLN A 175 0.57 -20.92 18.91
C GLN A 175 -0.83 -20.81 18.33
N GLN A 176 -1.81 -21.40 19.01
CA GLN A 176 -3.21 -21.15 18.71
C GLN A 176 -3.57 -19.74 19.17
N LEU A 177 -4.30 -18.99 18.33
CA LEU A 177 -4.85 -17.70 18.74
C LEU A 177 -6.04 -17.94 19.67
N GLU A 178 -5.93 -17.49 20.92
CA GLU A 178 -7.06 -17.47 21.85
C GLU A 178 -7.88 -16.19 21.66
N THR A 179 -7.31 -15.05 22.08
CA THR A 179 -7.95 -13.73 21.97
C THR A 179 -6.93 -12.70 21.50
N PHE A 180 -7.35 -11.85 20.57
CA PHE A 180 -6.63 -10.64 20.19
C PHE A 180 -7.25 -9.44 20.91
N HIS A 181 -6.43 -8.68 21.61
CA HIS A 181 -6.84 -7.45 22.28
C HIS A 181 -6.31 -6.25 21.48
N PRO A 182 -7.18 -5.43 20.85
CA PRO A 182 -6.73 -4.22 20.17
C PRO A 182 -5.98 -3.29 21.13
N ALA A 183 -4.87 -2.72 20.66
CA ALA A 183 -4.15 -1.70 21.39
C ALA A 183 -4.90 -0.37 21.36
N GLU A 184 -4.53 0.51 22.27
CA GLU A 184 -5.05 1.86 22.44
C GLU A 184 -4.98 2.66 21.11
N PRO A 185 -5.93 3.59 20.85
CA PRO A 185 -5.97 4.33 19.59
C PRO A 185 -4.66 5.04 19.24
N GLU A 186 -3.95 5.56 20.23
CA GLU A 186 -2.65 6.23 20.07
C GLU A 186 -1.55 5.33 19.45
N HIS A 187 -1.68 4.01 19.55
CA HIS A 187 -0.73 3.07 18.96
C HIS A 187 -1.10 2.64 17.54
N GLN A 188 -2.32 2.93 17.08
CA GLN A 188 -2.77 2.57 15.73
C GLN A 188 -2.17 3.52 14.68
N LYS A 189 -1.64 2.97 13.59
CA LYS A 189 -1.02 3.69 12.47
C LYS A 189 0.01 4.73 12.93
N PHE A 190 0.85 4.33 13.87
CA PHE A 190 1.77 5.21 14.59
C PHE A 190 2.66 6.04 13.67
N GLU A 191 3.23 5.45 12.62
CA GLU A 191 4.15 6.15 11.71
C GLU A 191 3.42 7.16 10.80
N LEU A 192 2.19 6.84 10.37
CA LEU A 192 1.34 7.81 9.70
C LEU A 192 1.02 8.99 10.60
N LYS A 193 0.64 8.74 11.87
CA LYS A 193 0.25 9.79 12.82
C LYS A 193 1.37 10.77 13.14
N ARG A 194 2.63 10.30 13.08
CA ARG A 194 3.82 11.15 13.25
C ARG A 194 4.13 12.03 12.05
N ASN A 195 3.49 11.78 10.91
CA ASN A 195 3.67 12.54 9.68
C ASN A 195 2.47 13.47 9.42
N SER A 196 2.54 14.69 9.97
CA SER A 196 1.48 15.69 9.84
C SER A 196 1.11 16.03 8.39
N PHE A 197 2.08 15.99 7.47
CA PHE A 197 1.83 16.23 6.05
C PHE A 197 0.93 15.15 5.45
N LEU A 198 1.21 13.87 5.72
CA LEU A 198 0.40 12.76 5.22
C LEU A 198 -1.01 12.76 5.83
N LEU A 199 -1.16 13.09 7.11
CA LEU A 199 -2.47 13.26 7.75
C LEU A 199 -3.29 14.37 7.08
N GLN A 200 -2.69 15.52 6.82
CA GLN A 200 -3.35 16.62 6.11
C GLN A 200 -3.73 16.21 4.69
N LEU A 201 -2.86 15.45 4.01
CA LEU A 201 -3.09 14.97 2.65
C LEU A 201 -4.32 14.06 2.56
N ILE A 202 -4.60 13.28 3.59
CA ILE A 202 -5.81 12.44 3.66
C ILE A 202 -7.01 13.12 4.33
N GLY A 203 -6.92 14.42 4.61
CA GLY A 203 -8.02 15.21 5.14
C GLY A 203 -8.22 15.11 6.66
N ASN A 204 -7.18 14.72 7.42
CA ASN A 204 -7.22 14.57 8.87
C ASN A 204 -8.36 13.64 9.33
N MET A 205 -8.39 12.41 8.79
CA MET A 205 -9.35 11.38 9.18
C MET A 205 -9.43 11.21 10.69
N GLY A 206 -10.64 10.95 11.20
CA GLY A 206 -10.84 10.62 12.61
C GLY A 206 -10.22 9.28 12.97
N GLU A 207 -10.01 9.05 14.27
CA GLU A 207 -9.34 7.86 14.81
C GLU A 207 -9.96 6.53 14.34
N GLU A 208 -11.29 6.42 14.42
CA GLU A 208 -12.02 5.22 14.01
C GLU A 208 -11.91 4.95 12.50
N GLU A 209 -11.94 6.00 11.69
CA GLU A 209 -11.79 5.90 10.23
C GLU A 209 -10.36 5.49 9.86
N LEU A 210 -9.37 6.09 10.53
CA LEU A 210 -7.96 5.83 10.31
C LEU A 210 -7.58 4.39 10.66
N GLN A 211 -8.20 3.81 11.69
CA GLN A 211 -8.02 2.40 12.03
C GLN A 211 -8.60 1.45 10.97
N ARG A 212 -9.77 1.77 10.41
CA ARG A 212 -10.48 0.91 9.44
C ARG A 212 -10.05 1.11 7.98
N SER A 213 -9.26 2.15 7.70
CA SER A 213 -8.90 2.57 6.36
C SER A 213 -7.73 1.78 5.77
N THR A 214 -7.95 1.19 4.59
CA THR A 214 -6.90 0.58 3.77
C THR A 214 -5.86 1.61 3.32
N LEU A 215 -6.31 2.83 3.03
CA LEU A 215 -5.41 3.92 2.68
C LEU A 215 -4.48 4.26 3.84
N ALA A 216 -5.01 4.33 5.07
CA ALA A 216 -4.21 4.58 6.26
C ALA A 216 -3.20 3.46 6.52
N ALA A 217 -3.57 2.19 6.31
CA ALA A 217 -2.64 1.06 6.41
C ALA A 217 -1.46 1.20 5.42
N LYS A 218 -1.75 1.51 4.15
CA LYS A 218 -0.73 1.76 3.12
C LYS A 218 0.16 2.95 3.46
N LEU A 219 -0.44 4.07 3.90
CA LEU A 219 0.32 5.27 4.23
C LEU A 219 1.14 5.13 5.50
N ASN A 220 0.71 4.33 6.47
CA ASN A 220 1.51 3.98 7.64
C ASN A 220 2.77 3.20 7.24
N ALA A 221 2.63 2.21 6.35
CA ALA A 221 3.75 1.49 5.78
C ALA A 221 4.69 2.40 4.96
N TYR A 222 4.11 3.34 4.21
CA TYR A 222 4.86 4.32 3.40
C TYR A 222 5.66 5.29 4.28
N ALA A 223 5.05 5.80 5.34
CA ALA A 223 5.70 6.68 6.31
C ALA A 223 6.85 5.96 7.05
N ALA A 224 6.74 4.65 7.24
CA ALA A 224 7.80 3.81 7.81
C ALA A 224 8.89 3.40 6.80
N GLU A 225 8.76 3.77 5.52
CA GLU A 225 9.63 3.35 4.42
C GLU A 225 9.68 1.82 4.21
N LEU A 226 8.58 1.13 4.52
CA LEU A 226 8.47 -0.34 4.44
C LEU A 226 7.65 -0.83 3.23
N CYS A 227 7.18 0.07 2.37
CA CYS A 227 6.47 -0.35 1.15
C CYS A 227 7.44 -0.93 0.11
N PRO A 228 6.98 -1.92 -0.69
CA PRO A 228 7.74 -2.37 -1.85
C PRO A 228 8.11 -1.20 -2.78
N PRO A 229 9.30 -1.18 -3.41
CA PRO A 229 9.77 -0.03 -4.21
C PRO A 229 8.84 0.39 -5.35
N ARG A 230 8.04 -0.54 -5.88
CA ARG A 230 7.01 -0.24 -6.88
C ARG A 230 5.87 0.59 -6.29
N ILE A 231 5.41 0.23 -5.09
CA ILE A 231 4.31 0.90 -4.40
C ILE A 231 4.78 2.25 -3.87
N GLN A 232 5.98 2.31 -3.28
CA GLN A 232 6.60 3.58 -2.84
C GLN A 232 6.59 4.62 -3.97
N ARG A 233 7.11 4.25 -5.16
CA ARG A 233 7.11 5.14 -6.34
C ARG A 233 5.71 5.53 -6.82
N ARG A 234 4.72 4.64 -6.71
CA ARG A 234 3.33 4.94 -7.08
C ARG A 234 2.75 6.00 -6.14
N ILE A 235 2.98 5.86 -4.83
CA ILE A 235 2.56 6.83 -3.82
C ILE A 235 3.25 8.18 -4.06
N ASP A 236 4.57 8.18 -4.23
CA ASP A 236 5.34 9.40 -4.52
C ASP A 236 4.80 10.15 -5.73
N ALA A 237 4.47 9.43 -6.81
CA ALA A 237 3.91 10.02 -8.02
C ALA A 237 2.53 10.65 -7.78
N LYS A 238 1.65 9.97 -7.01
CA LYS A 238 0.34 10.53 -6.64
C LYS A 238 0.49 11.77 -5.76
N ILE A 239 1.35 11.72 -4.75
CA ILE A 239 1.62 12.87 -3.86
C ILE A 239 2.14 14.07 -4.68
N LYS A 240 3.12 13.86 -5.56
CA LYS A 240 3.66 14.91 -6.44
C LYS A 240 2.59 15.51 -7.35
N ASP A 241 1.70 14.68 -7.89
CA ASP A 241 0.60 15.15 -8.72
C ASP A 241 -0.42 16.00 -7.94
N ILE A 242 -0.76 15.60 -6.71
CA ILE A 242 -1.64 16.36 -5.81
C ILE A 242 -1.03 17.72 -5.46
N ILE A 243 0.24 17.73 -5.05
CA ILE A 243 0.97 18.97 -4.72
C ILE A 243 0.97 19.92 -5.93
N ARG A 244 1.26 19.40 -7.13
CA ARG A 244 1.28 20.19 -8.37
C ARG A 244 -0.09 20.78 -8.71
N LYS A 245 -1.18 20.05 -8.45
CA LYS A 245 -2.55 20.47 -8.77
C LYS A 245 -3.18 21.39 -7.72
N GLY A 246 -2.57 21.56 -6.55
CA GLY A 246 -3.04 22.46 -5.50
C GLY A 246 -4.25 21.96 -4.69
N TRP A 247 -4.94 20.91 -5.12
CA TRP A 247 -5.86 20.03 -4.35
C TRP A 247 -6.32 18.89 -5.31
N PRO A 248 -6.48 17.61 -4.88
CA PRO A 248 -7.37 17.24 -3.78
C PRO A 248 -6.79 16.27 -2.74
N VAL A 249 -7.55 16.08 -1.65
CA VAL A 249 -7.35 15.03 -0.63
C VAL A 249 -7.04 13.68 -1.30
N LEU A 250 -5.98 13.00 -0.87
CA LEU A 250 -5.64 11.66 -1.32
C LEU A 250 -6.67 10.67 -0.77
N ARG A 251 -7.45 10.04 -1.66
CA ARG A 251 -8.51 9.08 -1.29
C ARG A 251 -8.15 7.63 -1.61
N ASP A 252 -7.21 7.40 -2.50
CA ASP A 252 -6.86 6.07 -3.00
C ASP A 252 -5.39 5.99 -3.45
N ILE A 253 -4.79 4.79 -3.37
CA ILE A 253 -3.40 4.47 -3.78
C ILE A 253 -3.35 3.21 -4.63
#